data_AF-A0A7C2I735-F1
#
_entry.id   AF-A0A7C2I735-F1
#
_cell.length_a   1.000
_cell.length_b   1.000
_cell.length_c   1.000
_cell.angle_alpha   90.00
_cell.angle_beta   90.00
_cell.angle_gamma   90.00
#
_symmetry.space_group_name_H-M   'P 1'
#
loop_
_entity.id
_entity.type
_entity.pdbx_description
1 polymer ?
#
loop_
_entity_poly.entity_id
_entity_poly.type
_entity_poly.pdbx_seq_one_letter_code
_entity_poly.pdbx_strand_id
1 'polypeptide(L)'
;MSTSTWLSSRRQFGLACALAPFARLLRAAATDTLPCDEPAAVARVYLASERVHWPKPTLDVAQDVADVEARLAEVARRNAAMVRLLGGEILRTPEQVRPWLEKMGDIDGVLMIPLSQPTPPMRPLIDALEVPA
;
A
#
# COMPACT_ATOMS: atom_id res chain seq x y z
N MET A 1 6.85 -28.75 -14.16
CA MET A 1 6.03 -27.92 -15.07
C MET A 1 4.60 -28.41 -14.97
N SER A 2 3.78 -27.81 -14.10
CA SER A 2 2.40 -28.25 -13.85
C SER A 2 1.46 -27.46 -14.75
N THR A 3 0.86 -28.13 -15.72
CA THR A 3 -0.09 -27.54 -16.68
C THR A 3 -1.41 -27.30 -15.98
N SER A 4 -1.66 -26.08 -15.52
CA SER A 4 -2.97 -25.66 -15.02
C SER A 4 -3.99 -25.72 -16.17
N THR A 5 -4.78 -26.78 -16.20
CA THR A 5 -5.81 -27.01 -17.22
C THR A 5 -7.06 -26.23 -16.83
N TRP A 6 -7.15 -24.97 -17.28
CA TRP A 6 -8.38 -24.18 -17.16
C TRP A 6 -9.43 -24.71 -18.15
N LEU A 7 -10.13 -25.78 -17.75
CA LEU A 7 -11.29 -26.33 -18.45
C LEU A 7 -12.55 -25.88 -17.73
N SER A 8 -13.06 -24.70 -18.06
CA SER A 8 -14.37 -24.25 -17.59
C SER A 8 -15.39 -24.43 -18.71
N SER A 9 -16.10 -25.56 -18.72
CA SER A 9 -17.28 -25.69 -19.58
C SER A 9 -18.37 -24.68 -19.12
N ARG A 10 -19.24 -24.21 -20.04
CA ARG A 10 -20.33 -23.27 -19.72
C ARG A 10 -21.21 -23.74 -18.54
N ARG A 11 -21.34 -25.06 -18.36
CA ARG A 11 -22.10 -25.68 -17.27
C ARG A 11 -21.39 -25.58 -15.92
N GLN A 12 -20.07 -25.77 -15.89
CA GLN A 12 -19.27 -25.57 -14.67
C GLN A 12 -19.25 -24.09 -14.26
N PHE A 13 -19.16 -23.17 -15.21
CA PHE A 13 -19.28 -21.73 -14.95
C PHE A 13 -20.66 -21.39 -14.34
N GLY A 14 -21.75 -21.90 -14.92
CA GLY A 14 -23.10 -21.67 -14.40
C GLY A 14 -23.30 -22.20 -12.97
N LEU A 15 -22.75 -23.38 -12.67
CA LEU A 15 -22.77 -23.94 -11.31
C LEU A 15 -21.93 -23.11 -10.33
N ALA A 16 -20.75 -22.65 -10.75
CA ALA A 16 -19.90 -21.78 -9.92
C ALA A 16 -20.61 -20.46 -9.59
N CYS A 17 -21.30 -19.84 -10.55
CA CYS A 17 -22.10 -18.63 -10.31
C CYS A 17 -23.30 -18.89 -9.40
N ALA A 18 -23.98 -20.04 -9.54
CA ALA A 18 -25.13 -20.39 -8.69
C ALA A 18 -24.72 -20.66 -7.23
N LEU A 19 -23.51 -21.15 -7.00
CA LEU A 19 -22.96 -21.40 -5.66
C LEU A 19 -22.23 -20.20 -5.06
N ALA A 20 -21.98 -19.13 -5.83
CA ALA A 20 -21.34 -17.90 -5.35
C ALA A 20 -21.97 -17.29 -4.07
N PRO A 21 -23.31 -17.23 -3.89
CA PRO A 21 -23.88 -16.73 -2.63
C PRO A 21 -23.58 -17.64 -1.43
N PHE A 22 -23.36 -18.94 -1.64
CA PHE A 22 -23.00 -19.90 -0.60
C PHE A 22 -21.49 -19.99 -0.35
N ALA A 23 -20.66 -19.47 -1.26
CA ALA A 23 -19.20 -19.47 -1.12
C ALA A 23 -18.71 -18.75 0.14
N ARG A 24 -19.47 -17.76 0.65
CA ARG A 24 -19.15 -17.07 1.91
C ARG A 24 -19.26 -17.99 3.14
N LEU A 25 -20.22 -18.91 3.14
CA LEU A 25 -20.39 -19.88 4.24
C LEU A 25 -19.27 -20.93 4.22
N LEU A 26 -18.82 -21.31 3.02
CA LEU A 26 -17.69 -22.24 2.84
C LEU A 26 -16.34 -21.57 3.15
N ARG A 27 -16.17 -20.27 2.87
CA ARG A 27 -14.95 -19.51 3.18
C ARG A 27 -14.70 -19.37 4.68
N ALA A 28 -15.75 -19.36 5.51
CA ALA A 28 -15.60 -19.39 6.97
C ALA A 28 -15.12 -20.75 7.50
N ALA A 29 -15.34 -21.85 6.75
CA ALA A 29 -14.93 -23.20 7.10
C ALA A 29 -13.59 -23.62 6.47
N ALA A 30 -13.10 -22.87 5.47
CA ALA A 30 -11.79 -23.07 4.88
C ALA A 30 -10.72 -22.42 5.79
N THR A 31 -9.99 -23.25 6.53
CA THR A 31 -8.86 -22.84 7.38
C THR A 31 -7.56 -22.58 6.63
N ASP A 32 -7.51 -22.87 5.33
CA ASP A 32 -6.36 -22.55 4.49
C ASP A 32 -6.45 -21.07 4.08
N THR A 33 -5.77 -20.21 4.84
CA THR A 33 -5.44 -18.85 4.40
C THR A 33 -4.58 -18.95 3.15
N LEU A 34 -5.09 -18.49 2.01
CA LEU A 34 -4.26 -18.33 0.82
C LEU A 34 -3.22 -17.24 1.09
N PRO A 35 -2.04 -17.25 0.43
CA PRO A 35 -1.06 -16.17 0.56
C PRO A 35 -1.65 -14.77 0.30
N CYS A 36 -2.71 -14.69 -0.52
CA CYS A 36 -3.42 -13.45 -0.84
C CYS A 36 -4.48 -13.04 0.20
N ASP A 37 -4.71 -13.85 1.25
CA ASP A 37 -5.66 -13.55 2.33
C ASP A 37 -4.98 -12.85 3.52
N GLU A 38 -3.65 -12.67 3.49
CA GLU A 38 -2.94 -11.87 4.49
C GLU A 38 -3.09 -10.36 4.23
N PRO A 39 -3.12 -9.50 5.28
CA PRO A 39 -3.19 -8.06 5.11
C PRO A 39 -1.96 -7.53 4.37
N ALA A 40 -2.18 -6.76 3.31
CA ALA A 40 -1.11 -6.20 2.49
C ALA A 40 -0.23 -5.24 3.31
N ALA A 41 1.08 -5.43 3.24
CA ALA A 41 2.08 -4.57 3.86
C ALA A 41 2.34 -3.36 2.97
N VAL A 42 1.73 -2.22 3.31
CA VAL A 42 1.87 -0.97 2.55
C VAL A 42 2.77 -0.01 3.32
N ALA A 43 3.96 0.28 2.78
CA ALA A 43 4.83 1.29 3.36
C ALA A 43 4.34 2.68 2.97
N ARG A 44 4.24 3.59 3.95
CA ARG A 44 3.89 4.99 3.67
C ARG A 44 5.11 5.89 3.84
N VAL A 45 5.16 6.92 3.02
CA VAL A 45 6.27 7.86 3.01
C VAL A 45 5.79 9.26 2.69
N TYR A 46 6.28 10.22 3.46
CA TYR A 46 6.00 11.62 3.26
C TYR A 46 7.12 12.25 2.44
N LEU A 47 6.76 13.00 1.39
CA LEU A 47 7.72 13.66 0.53
C LEU A 47 7.64 15.16 0.75
N ALA A 48 8.73 15.76 1.18
CA ALA A 48 8.84 17.19 1.39
C ALA A 48 10.12 17.74 0.77
N SER A 49 10.23 19.05 0.61
CA SER A 49 11.48 19.73 0.28
C SER A 49 12.22 20.13 1.56
N GLU A 50 13.54 20.31 1.48
CA GLU A 50 14.31 20.93 2.57
C GLU A 50 13.93 22.40 2.78
N ARG A 51 13.70 23.12 1.68
CA ARG A 51 13.14 24.47 1.68
C ARG A 51 11.71 24.43 1.19
N VAL A 52 10.77 24.68 2.08
CA VAL A 52 9.36 24.82 1.71
C VAL A 52 9.16 26.22 1.14
N HIS A 53 8.87 26.31 -0.15
CA HIS A 53 8.69 27.59 -0.84
C HIS A 53 7.30 27.75 -1.48
N TRP A 54 6.57 26.66 -1.69
CA TRP A 54 5.28 26.68 -2.38
C TRP A 54 4.45 25.43 -2.00
N PRO A 55 3.10 25.50 -1.93
CA PRO A 55 2.21 26.66 -2.08
C PRO A 55 2.08 27.52 -0.83
N LYS A 56 2.55 27.03 0.32
CA LYS A 56 2.49 27.73 1.61
C LYS A 56 3.90 27.82 2.21
N PRO A 57 4.57 28.98 2.13
CA PRO A 57 5.90 29.16 2.73
C PRO A 57 5.92 28.97 4.25
N THR A 58 4.78 29.13 4.91
CA THR A 58 4.56 28.93 6.35
C THR A 58 4.04 27.52 6.69
N LEU A 59 4.19 26.56 5.77
CA LEU A 59 3.75 25.19 6.01
C LEU A 59 4.58 24.57 7.13
N ASP A 60 3.88 24.10 8.16
CA ASP A 60 4.48 23.24 9.17
C ASP A 60 4.33 21.80 8.71
N VAL A 61 5.41 21.25 8.17
CA VAL A 61 5.44 19.87 7.66
C VAL A 61 5.15 18.88 8.78
N ALA A 62 5.56 19.15 10.02
CA ALA A 62 5.32 18.24 11.13
C ALA A 62 3.83 18.21 11.52
N GLN A 63 3.17 19.38 11.51
CA GLN A 63 1.74 19.47 11.76
C GLN A 63 0.93 18.74 10.67
N ASP A 64 1.25 18.96 9.40
CA ASP A 64 0.55 18.30 8.29
C ASP A 64 0.73 16.78 8.34
N VAL A 65 1.93 16.30 8.67
CA VAL A 65 2.16 14.86 8.91
C VAL A 65 1.26 14.37 10.03
N ALA A 66 1.24 15.04 11.18
CA ALA A 66 0.40 14.64 12.32
C ALA A 66 -1.10 14.59 11.98
N ASP A 67 -1.59 15.55 11.19
CA ASP A 67 -2.99 15.59 10.76
C ASP A 67 -3.33 14.44 9.79
N VAL A 68 -2.41 14.11 8.88
CA VAL A 68 -2.57 12.98 7.95
C VAL A 68 -2.49 11.65 8.71
N GLU A 69 -1.54 11.52 9.63
CA GLU A 69 -1.38 10.36 10.52
C GLU A 69 -2.67 10.06 11.30
N ALA A 70 -3.29 11.08 11.89
CA ALA A 70 -4.55 10.92 12.63
C ALA A 70 -5.68 10.37 11.73
N ARG A 71 -5.76 10.82 10.48
CA ARG A 71 -6.75 10.32 9.50
C ARG A 71 -6.42 8.92 9.02
N LEU A 72 -5.14 8.64 8.76
CA LEU A 72 -4.67 7.31 8.35
C LEU A 72 -4.87 6.28 9.44
N ALA A 73 -4.71 6.63 10.71
CA ALA A 73 -4.99 5.72 11.83
C ALA A 73 -6.45 5.24 11.82
N GLU A 74 -7.40 6.14 11.52
CA GLU A 74 -8.81 5.77 11.40
C GLU A 74 -9.05 4.85 10.19
N VAL A 75 -8.43 5.14 9.05
CA VAL A 75 -8.53 4.29 7.85
C VAL A 75 -7.91 2.91 8.11
N ALA A 76 -6.74 2.85 8.73
CA ALA A 76 -6.06 1.61 9.09
C ALA A 76 -6.92 0.78 10.05
N ARG A 77 -7.54 1.40 11.05
CA ARG A 77 -8.45 0.73 11.97
C ARG A 77 -9.64 0.09 11.26
N ARG A 78 -10.26 0.81 10.31
CA ARG A 78 -11.40 0.30 9.53
C ARG A 78 -11.03 -0.83 8.57
N ASN A 79 -9.77 -0.88 8.15
CA ASN A 79 -9.27 -1.82 7.13
C ASN A 79 -8.19 -2.76 7.68
N ALA A 80 -8.15 -2.99 8.99
CA ALA A 80 -7.09 -3.77 9.65
C ALA A 80 -7.00 -5.22 9.15
N ALA A 81 -8.10 -5.77 8.61
CA ALA A 81 -8.13 -7.09 8.00
C ALA A 81 -7.56 -7.13 6.57
N MET A 82 -7.32 -5.97 5.96
CA MET A 82 -6.91 -5.85 4.54
C MET A 82 -5.53 -5.21 4.38
N VAL A 83 -5.17 -4.25 5.23
CA VAL A 83 -3.95 -3.45 5.07
C VAL A 83 -3.24 -3.26 6.40
N ARG A 84 -1.93 -3.46 6.38
CA ARG A 84 -1.00 -3.07 7.45
C ARG A 84 -0.11 -1.94 6.94
N LEU A 85 -0.28 -0.74 7.50
CA LEU A 85 0.55 0.41 7.19
C LEU A 85 1.88 0.33 7.94
N LEU A 86 2.98 0.53 7.21
CA LEU A 86 4.36 0.55 7.73
C LEU A 86 5.03 1.91 7.48
N GLY A 87 6.07 2.22 8.23
CA GLY A 87 6.84 3.46 8.05
C GLY A 87 6.09 4.71 8.51
N GLY A 88 6.33 5.82 7.80
CA GLY A 88 5.88 7.17 8.16
C GLY A 88 7.01 8.19 8.22
N GLU A 89 8.17 7.86 7.66
CA GLU A 89 9.30 8.79 7.56
C GLU A 89 9.06 9.88 6.50
N ILE A 90 9.77 10.98 6.67
CA ILE A 90 9.80 12.09 5.71
C ILE A 90 11.09 12.00 4.92
N LEU A 91 10.97 11.80 3.60
CA LEU A 91 12.09 11.92 2.66
C LEU A 91 12.12 13.34 2.10
N ARG A 92 13.29 13.96 2.19
CA ARG A 92 13.58 15.30 1.67
C ARG A 92 14.54 15.30 0.51
N THR A 93 15.43 14.31 0.44
CA THR A 93 16.45 14.21 -0.59
C THR A 93 16.42 12.85 -1.30
N PRO A 94 16.86 12.78 -2.57
CA PRO A 94 16.97 11.53 -3.33
C PRO A 94 17.78 10.43 -2.62
N GLU A 95 18.84 10.81 -1.90
CA GLU A 95 19.79 9.90 -1.29
C GLU A 95 19.16 9.10 -0.13
N GLN A 96 18.06 9.61 0.44
CA GLN A 96 17.34 8.95 1.52
C GLN A 96 16.45 7.80 1.03
N VAL A 97 16.20 7.68 -0.28
CA VAL A 97 15.28 6.67 -0.86
C VAL A 97 15.80 5.25 -0.66
N ARG A 98 17.04 4.96 -1.04
CA ARG A 98 17.61 3.60 -0.95
C ARG A 98 17.69 3.07 0.49
N PRO A 99 18.26 3.83 1.45
CA PRO A 99 18.27 3.40 2.85
C PRO A 99 16.87 3.18 3.43
N TRP A 100 15.90 3.98 2.99
CA TRP A 100 14.51 3.83 3.40
C TRP A 100 13.87 2.54 2.85
N LEU A 101 14.05 2.25 1.56
CA LEU A 101 13.57 1.00 0.95
C LEU A 101 14.18 -0.23 1.62
N GLU A 102 15.49 -0.22 1.85
CA GLU A 102 16.20 -1.31 2.55
C GLU A 102 15.66 -1.54 3.97
N LYS A 103 15.26 -0.47 4.67
CA LYS A 103 14.63 -0.56 5.99
C LYS A 103 13.23 -1.15 5.95
N MET A 104 12.45 -0.85 4.91
CA MET A 104 11.06 -1.34 4.79
C MET A 104 11.01 -2.85 4.52
N GLY A 105 12.01 -3.41 3.84
CA GLY A 105 12.08 -4.84 3.56
C GLY A 105 11.02 -5.28 2.55
N ASP A 106 10.34 -6.39 2.83
CA ASP A 106 9.31 -6.96 1.97
C ASP A 106 7.97 -6.22 2.16
N ILE A 107 7.53 -5.52 1.11
CA ILE A 107 6.32 -4.69 1.10
C ILE A 107 5.54 -4.95 -0.19
N ASP A 108 4.21 -4.91 -0.11
CA ASP A 108 3.32 -5.16 -1.25
C ASP A 108 3.05 -3.88 -2.07
N GLY A 109 3.37 -2.72 -1.52
CA GLY A 109 3.21 -1.44 -2.18
C GLY A 109 3.65 -0.25 -1.33
N VAL A 110 3.71 0.91 -1.98
CA VAL A 110 4.08 2.18 -1.33
C VAL A 110 2.95 3.19 -1.45
N LEU A 111 2.65 3.89 -0.36
CA LEU A 111 1.77 5.05 -0.34
C LEU A 111 2.62 6.32 -0.24
N MET A 112 2.72 7.04 -1.35
CA MET A 112 3.48 8.30 -1.43
C MET A 112 2.58 9.50 -1.11
N ILE A 113 2.99 10.32 -0.14
CA ILE A 113 2.22 11.49 0.29
C ILE A 113 3.06 12.76 0.09
N PRO A 114 2.90 13.46 -1.04
CA PRO A 114 3.62 14.70 -1.29
C PRO A 114 3.02 15.85 -0.46
N LEU A 115 3.84 16.48 0.37
CA LEU A 115 3.44 17.56 1.29
C LEU A 115 3.82 18.95 0.79
N SER A 116 4.95 19.07 0.08
CA SER A 116 5.41 20.35 -0.45
C SER A 116 6.01 20.19 -1.84
N GLN A 117 6.17 21.30 -2.55
CA GLN A 117 6.91 21.32 -3.80
C GLN A 117 8.17 22.20 -3.69
N PRO A 118 9.27 21.80 -4.35
CA PRO A 118 9.45 20.58 -5.17
C PRO A 118 9.49 19.29 -4.33
N THR A 119 9.30 18.13 -4.96
CA THR A 119 9.44 16.79 -4.33
C THR A 119 10.63 16.00 -4.91
N PRO A 120 11.89 16.39 -4.58
CA PRO A 120 13.08 15.73 -5.12
C PRO A 120 13.12 14.19 -5.02
N PRO A 121 12.70 13.56 -3.90
CA PRO A 121 12.79 12.10 -3.77
C PRO A 121 11.75 11.33 -4.60
N MET A 122 10.73 12.00 -5.15
CA MET A 122 9.60 11.33 -5.81
C MET A 122 10.02 10.48 -7.02
N ARG A 123 10.81 11.06 -7.92
CA ARG A 123 11.25 10.35 -9.14
C ARG A 123 12.22 9.21 -8.82
N PRO A 124 13.28 9.42 -8.01
CA PRO A 124 14.15 8.33 -7.56
C PRO A 124 13.39 7.20 -6.85
N LEU A 125 12.34 7.51 -6.08
CA LEU A 125 11.51 6.50 -5.43
C LEU A 125 10.75 5.66 -6.45
N ILE A 126 10.03 6.29 -7.39
CA ILE A 126 9.29 5.57 -8.44
C ILE A 126 10.22 4.68 -9.27
N ASP A 127 11.39 5.20 -9.65
CA ASP A 127 12.35 4.46 -10.48
C ASP A 127 13.00 3.28 -9.72
N ALA A 128 13.00 3.31 -8.38
CA ALA A 128 13.59 2.26 -7.54
C ALA A 128 12.58 1.21 -7.05
N LEU A 129 11.28 1.43 -7.24
CA LEU A 129 10.24 0.53 -6.78
C LEU A 129 10.00 -0.61 -7.77
N GLU A 130 9.99 -1.84 -7.26
CA GLU A 130 9.54 -3.03 -7.99
C GLU A 130 8.05 -3.34 -7.74
N VAL A 131 7.43 -2.58 -6.84
CA VAL A 131 6.05 -2.75 -6.35
C VAL A 131 5.18 -1.54 -6.73
N PRO A 132 3.84 -1.69 -6.74
CA PRO A 132 2.93 -0.58 -7.00
C PRO A 132 3.14 0.60 -6.03
N ALA A 133 3.02 1.82 -6.57
CA ALA A 133 3.17 3.10 -5.86
C ALA A 133 1.93 4.00 -6.03
#